data_AF-A0A7X6SFU3-F1
#
_entry.id   AF-A0A7X6SFU3-F1
#
_cell.length_a   1.000
_cell.length_b   1.000
_cell.length_c   1.000
_cell.angle_alpha   90.00
_cell.angle_beta   90.00
_cell.angle_gamma   90.00
#
_symmetry.space_group_name_H-M   'P 1'
#
loop_
_entity.id
_entity.type
_entity.pdbx_description
1 polymer ?
#
loop_
_entity_poly.entity_id
_entity_poly.type
_entity_poly.pdbx_seq_one_letter_code
_entity_poly.pdbx_strand_id
1 'polypeptide(L)'
;MSSYLMRKVLPPLVTVLLVLGLWIVTTAAGKVPDYVIPSPAAVLESLVTTWPNRLSSATWLTLSETVVGILLGVAVAVIVVIISGYLPVIGTAMTPL
;
A
#
# COMPACT_ATOMS: atom_id res chain seq x y z
N MET A 1 32.12 7.65 3.64
CA MET A 1 30.76 7.09 3.79
C MET A 1 29.66 8.16 3.65
N SER A 2 29.79 9.35 4.24
CA SER A 2 28.78 10.43 4.20
C SER A 2 28.40 10.93 2.79
N SER A 3 29.36 11.09 1.88
CA SER A 3 29.12 11.60 0.51
C SER A 3 28.30 10.66 -0.38
N TYR A 4 28.33 9.35 -0.11
CA TYR A 4 27.60 8.34 -0.89
C TYR A 4 26.11 8.33 -0.53
N LEU A 5 25.81 8.43 0.78
CA LEU A 5 24.45 8.64 1.28
C LEU A 5 23.88 9.98 0.80
N MET A 6 24.69 11.05 0.84
CA MET A 6 24.27 12.36 0.33
C MET A 6 23.89 12.28 -1.16
N ARG A 7 24.69 11.64 -2.01
CA ARG A 7 24.37 11.49 -3.44
C ARG A 7 23.15 10.60 -3.72
N LYS A 8 22.80 9.67 -2.83
CA LYS A 8 21.60 8.81 -2.98
C LYS A 8 20.33 9.46 -2.44
N VAL A 9 20.42 10.23 -1.35
CA VAL A 9 19.25 10.81 -0.67
C VAL A 9 18.92 12.20 -1.20
N LEU A 10 19.93 12.98 -1.62
CA LEU A 10 19.72 14.34 -2.07
C LEU A 10 18.84 14.44 -3.33
N PRO A 11 19.03 13.64 -4.40
CA PRO A 11 18.16 13.71 -5.57
C PRO A 11 16.67 13.42 -5.27
N PRO A 12 16.28 12.33 -4.59
CA PRO A 12 14.87 12.08 -4.28
C PRO A 12 14.31 13.11 -3.29
N LEU A 13 15.11 13.59 -2.32
CA LEU A 13 14.66 14.64 -1.41
C LEU A 13 14.34 15.94 -2.15
N VAL A 14 15.21 16.37 -3.06
CA VAL A 14 14.98 17.56 -3.90
C VAL A 14 13.71 17.39 -4.73
N THR A 15 13.51 16.22 -5.35
CA THR A 15 12.29 15.93 -6.11
C THR A 15 11.05 16.05 -5.25
N VAL A 16 11.04 15.45 -4.05
CA VAL A 16 9.91 15.53 -3.12
C VAL A 16 9.62 16.98 -2.73
N LEU A 17 10.66 17.75 -2.40
CA LEU A 17 10.51 19.16 -2.03
C LEU A 17 9.98 20.01 -3.20
N LEU A 18 10.44 19.75 -4.44
CA LEU A 18 9.95 20.46 -5.62
C LEU A 18 8.48 20.14 -5.90
N VAL A 19 8.08 18.87 -5.79
CA VAL A 19 6.69 18.44 -5.98
C VAL A 19 5.79 19.03 -4.91
N LEU A 20 6.19 18.97 -3.64
CA LEU A 20 5.44 19.57 -2.53
C LEU A 20 5.37 21.09 -2.67
N GLY A 21 6.47 21.75 -3.03
CA GLY A 21 6.50 23.18 -3.27
C GLY A 21 5.55 23.60 -4.38
N LEU A 22 5.55 22.88 -5.51
CA LEU A 22 4.62 23.12 -6.61
C LEU A 22 3.17 22.95 -6.16
N TRP A 23 2.86 21.91 -5.40
CA TRP A 23 1.52 21.65 -4.88
C TRP A 23 1.06 22.75 -3.89
N ILE A 24 1.93 23.19 -2.99
CA ILE A 24 1.62 24.30 -2.06
C ILE A 24 1.36 25.57 -2.85
N VAL A 25 2.18 25.90 -3.86
CA VAL A 25 2.00 27.10 -4.69
C VAL A 25 0.70 27.04 -5.49
N THR A 26 0.35 25.89 -6.08
CA THR A 26 -0.88 25.76 -6.87
C THR A 26 -2.14 25.85 -6.02
N THR A 27 -2.11 25.28 -4.81
CA THR A 27 -3.25 25.35 -3.87
C THR A 27 -3.36 26.73 -3.21
N ALA A 28 -2.25 27.35 -2.81
CA ALA A 28 -2.24 28.69 -2.22
C ALA A 28 -2.64 29.80 -3.21
N ALA A 29 -2.45 29.58 -4.51
CA ALA A 29 -2.85 30.54 -5.54
C ALA A 29 -4.38 30.71 -5.67
N GLY A 30 -5.19 29.88 -4.99
CA GLY A 30 -6.66 29.98 -4.98
C GLY A 30 -7.33 29.77 -6.35
N LYS A 31 -6.56 29.32 -7.35
CA LYS A 31 -7.04 29.09 -8.72
C LYS A 31 -7.76 27.75 -8.88
N VAL A 32 -7.54 26.83 -7.96
CA VAL A 32 -8.15 25.50 -7.93
C VAL A 32 -9.09 25.44 -6.74
N PRO A 33 -10.37 25.05 -6.92
CA PRO A 33 -11.27 24.88 -5.78
C PRO A 33 -10.78 23.79 -4.82
N ASP A 34 -10.95 24.01 -3.52
CA ASP A 34 -10.47 23.10 -2.47
C ASP A 34 -11.06 21.69 -2.55
N TYR A 35 -12.22 21.52 -3.20
CA TYR A 35 -12.83 20.21 -3.43
C TYR A 35 -12.14 19.41 -4.56
N VAL A 36 -11.37 20.07 -5.43
CA VAL A 36 -10.63 19.41 -6.52
C VAL A 36 -9.25 19.00 -6.04
N ILE A 37 -8.53 19.93 -5.40
CA ILE A 37 -7.20 19.67 -4.83
C ILE A 37 -7.11 20.41 -3.48
N PRO A 38 -7.31 19.72 -2.34
CA PRO A 38 -7.09 20.32 -1.04
C PRO A 38 -5.60 20.62 -0.83
N SER A 39 -5.32 21.61 0.02
CA SER A 39 -3.94 21.92 0.41
C SER A 39 -3.29 20.72 1.13
N PRO A 40 -1.96 20.54 1.03
CA PRO A 40 -1.26 19.45 1.71
C PRO A 40 -1.50 19.43 3.23
N ALA A 41 -1.64 20.60 3.85
CA ALA A 41 -1.94 20.74 5.27
C ALA A 41 -3.35 20.22 5.59
N ALA A 42 -4.34 20.55 4.76
CA ALA A 42 -5.72 20.05 4.93
C ALA A 42 -5.80 18.53 4.75
N VAL A 43 -5.00 17.95 3.84
CA VAL A 43 -4.88 16.49 3.71
C VAL A 43 -4.33 15.87 4.99
N LEU A 44 -3.22 16.41 5.52
CA LEU A 44 -2.62 15.92 6.77
C LEU A 44 -3.56 16.05 7.96
N GLU A 45 -4.25 17.18 8.08
CA GLU A 45 -5.24 17.40 9.13
C GLU A 45 -6.41 16.42 9.01
N SER A 46 -6.95 16.23 7.81
CA SER A 46 -8.02 15.25 7.54
C SER A 46 -7.58 13.82 7.86
N LEU A 47 -6.34 13.46 7.52
CA LEU A 47 -5.76 12.17 7.87
C LEU A 47 -5.71 11.97 9.39
N VAL A 48 -5.12 12.91 10.13
CA VAL A 48 -4.96 12.80 11.60
C VAL A 48 -6.32 12.80 12.32
N THR A 49 -7.24 13.67 11.90
CA THR A 49 -8.56 13.79 12.52
C THR A 49 -9.47 12.60 12.22
N THR A 50 -9.40 12.04 11.01
CA THR A 50 -10.21 10.88 10.60
C THR A 50 -9.59 9.55 11.01
N TRP A 51 -8.30 9.56 11.38
CA TRP A 51 -7.54 8.37 11.78
C TRP A 51 -8.22 7.56 12.90
N PRO A 52 -8.47 8.11 14.11
CA PRO A 52 -8.99 7.32 15.22
C PRO A 52 -10.41 6.81 14.98
N ASN A 53 -11.23 7.54 14.23
CA ASN A 53 -12.66 7.24 14.09
C ASN A 53 -13.02 6.35 12.89
N ARG A 54 -12.20 6.32 11.83
CA ARG A 54 -12.53 5.56 10.60
C ARG A 54 -11.35 4.85 9.97
N LEU A 55 -10.21 5.50 9.78
CA LEU A 55 -9.11 4.89 9.02
C LEU A 55 -8.47 3.75 9.80
N SER A 56 -8.39 3.86 11.13
CA SER A 56 -7.84 2.82 12.01
C SER A 56 -8.61 1.51 11.89
N SER A 57 -9.95 1.56 11.99
CA SER A 57 -10.82 0.39 11.93
C SER A 57 -10.85 -0.21 10.52
N ALA A 58 -10.93 0.62 9.48
CA ALA A 58 -10.90 0.16 8.10
C ALA A 58 -9.56 -0.51 7.75
N THR A 59 -8.43 0.11 8.14
CA THR A 59 -7.10 -0.46 7.92
C THR A 59 -6.95 -1.79 8.65
N TRP A 60 -7.42 -1.87 9.89
CA TRP A 60 -7.37 -3.10 10.67
C TRP A 60 -8.23 -4.21 10.06
N LEU A 61 -9.44 -3.87 9.61
CA LEU A 61 -10.34 -4.81 8.94
C LEU A 61 -9.67 -5.38 7.68
N THR A 62 -9.22 -4.54 6.75
CA THR A 62 -8.57 -4.99 5.51
C THR A 62 -7.32 -5.81 5.79
N LEU A 63 -6.52 -5.43 6.79
CA LEU A 63 -5.35 -6.20 7.20
C LEU A 63 -5.76 -7.59 7.69
N SER A 64 -6.76 -7.67 8.58
CA SER A 64 -7.25 -8.95 9.10
C SER A 64 -7.83 -9.84 8.01
N GLU A 65 -8.62 -9.27 7.09
CA GLU A 65 -9.18 -9.98 5.93
C GLU A 65 -8.08 -10.51 5.01
N THR A 66 -7.03 -9.72 4.76
CA THR A 66 -5.88 -10.12 3.95
C THR A 66 -5.12 -11.27 4.62
N VAL A 67 -4.85 -11.17 5.92
CA VAL A 67 -4.15 -12.22 6.67
C VAL A 67 -4.96 -13.51 6.69
N VAL A 68 -6.25 -13.43 6.97
CA VAL A 68 -7.14 -14.60 6.97
C VAL A 68 -7.21 -15.23 5.59
N GLY A 69 -7.37 -14.43 4.54
CA GLY A 69 -7.37 -14.90 3.15
C GLY A 69 -6.08 -15.63 2.77
N ILE A 70 -4.93 -15.11 3.16
CA ILE A 70 -3.62 -15.76 2.95
C ILE A 70 -3.55 -17.08 3.70
N LEU A 71 -3.92 -17.10 4.99
CA LEU A 71 -3.87 -18.33 5.79
C LEU A 71 -4.78 -19.42 5.23
N LEU A 72 -6.00 -19.07 4.81
CA LEU A 72 -6.92 -19.99 4.16
C LEU A 72 -6.37 -20.48 2.82
N GLY A 73 -5.82 -19.58 2.00
CA GLY A 73 -5.21 -19.96 0.72
C GLY A 73 -4.04 -20.93 0.90
N VAL A 74 -3.17 -20.67 1.87
CA VAL A 74 -2.05 -21.57 2.22
C VAL A 74 -2.57 -22.92 2.72
N ALA A 75 -3.58 -22.93 3.61
CA ALA A 75 -4.15 -24.18 4.11
C ALA A 75 -4.72 -25.04 2.97
N VAL A 76 -5.48 -24.42 2.05
CA VAL A 76 -6.02 -25.11 0.88
C VAL A 76 -4.91 -25.62 -0.02
N ALA A 77 -3.89 -24.80 -0.31
CA ALA A 77 -2.75 -25.20 -1.14
C ALA A 77 -2.02 -26.42 -0.55
N VAL A 78 -1.78 -26.42 0.76
CA VAL A 78 -1.15 -27.55 1.47
C VAL A 78 -1.99 -28.82 1.36
N ILE A 79 -3.31 -28.73 1.57
CA ILE A 79 -4.22 -29.87 1.42
C ILE A 79 -4.15 -30.44 0.00
N VAL A 80 -4.22 -29.57 -1.02
CA VAL A 80 -4.15 -29.98 -2.42
C VAL A 80 -2.82 -30.67 -2.74
N VAL A 81 -1.70 -30.15 -2.24
CA VAL A 81 -0.36 -30.75 -2.43
C VAL A 81 -0.27 -32.13 -1.77
N ILE A 82 -0.74 -32.27 -0.53
CA ILE A 82 -0.77 -33.55 0.18
C ILE A 82 -1.60 -34.58 -0.59
N ILE A 83 -2.83 -34.20 -0.97
CA ILE A 83 -3.73 -35.05 -1.75
C ILE A 83 -3.10 -35.48 -3.08
N SER A 84 -2.44 -34.55 -3.78
CA SER A 84 -1.75 -34.84 -5.04
C SER A 84 -0.62 -35.88 -4.89
N GLY A 85 0.04 -35.91 -3.72
CA GLY A 85 1.07 -36.91 -3.41
C GLY A 85 0.51 -38.31 -3.14
N TYR A 86 -0.71 -38.42 -2.61
CA TYR A 86 -1.34 -39.72 -2.30
C TYR A 86 -2.25 -40.26 -3.41
N LEU A 87 -2.87 -39.38 -4.20
CA LEU A 87 -3.77 -39.74 -5.30
C LEU A 87 -3.11 -39.41 -6.64
N PRO A 88 -2.54 -40.41 -7.35
CA PRO A 88 -1.86 -40.19 -8.62
C PRO A 88 -2.77 -39.56 -9.68
N VAL A 89 -4.09 -39.81 -9.63
CA VAL A 89 -5.08 -39.16 -10.51
C VAL A 89 -5.08 -37.62 -10.37
N ILE A 90 -4.92 -37.11 -9.14
CA ILE A 90 -4.92 -35.66 -8.87
C ILE A 90 -3.53 -35.07 -9.18
N GLY A 91 -2.45 -35.80 -8.83
CA GLY A 91 -1.09 -35.41 -9.19
C GLY A 91 -0.90 -35.26 -10.71
N THR A 92 -1.32 -36.25 -11.50
CA THR A 92 -1.21 -36.22 -12.97
C THR A 92 -2.09 -35.15 -13.62
N ALA A 93 -3.23 -34.79 -13.01
CA ALA A 93 -4.07 -33.69 -13.51
C ALA A 93 -3.48 -32.30 -13.24
N MET A 94 -2.72 -32.13 -12.15
CA MET A 94 -2.11 -30.86 -11.76
C MET A 94 -0.75 -30.61 -12.42
N THR A 95 -0.02 -31.66 -12.81
CA THR A 95 1.23 -31.58 -13.60
C THR A 95 1.11 -32.42 -14.88
N PRO A 96 0.46 -31.88 -15.94
CA PRO A 96 0.16 -32.66 -17.15
C PRO A 96 1.35 -32.83 -18.14
N LEU A 97 2.59 -32.60 -17.70
CA LEU A 97 3.81 -32.67 -18.54
C LEU A 97 4.73 -33.80 -18.10
#